data_AF-A0A1R1B4J6-F1
#
_entry.id   AF-A0A1R1B4J6-F1
#
_cell.length_a   1.000
_cell.length_b   1.000
_cell.length_c   1.000
_cell.angle_alpha   90.00
_cell.angle_beta   90.00
_cell.angle_gamma   90.00
#
_symmetry.space_group_name_H-M   'P 1'
#
loop_
_entity.id
_entity.type
_entity.pdbx_description
1 polymer ?
#
loop_
_entity_poly.entity_id
_entity_poly.type
_entity_poly.pdbx_seq_one_letter_code
_entity_poly.pdbx_strand_id
1 'polypeptide(L)'
;MATLFDISPNYLSSLFHKETGNRFVEYVAELRMKEAQRLLVATDLSVHEVTRKVGLYSTSHFSKLFTKYYGVSPQEYKKTRSPMENNPLLSLKSRQ
;
A
#
# COMPACT_ATOMS: atom_id res chain seq x y z
N MET A 1 -24.91 -5.16 9.79
CA MET A 1 -24.17 -4.61 8.65
C MET A 1 -22.91 -3.94 9.17
N ALA A 2 -21.74 -4.45 8.75
CA ALA A 2 -20.37 -4.00 9.05
C ALA A 2 -19.80 -4.26 10.48
N THR A 3 -19.59 -5.54 10.82
CA THR A 3 -18.59 -5.97 11.81
C THR A 3 -17.35 -6.46 11.07
N LEU A 4 -16.41 -5.58 10.75
CA LEU A 4 -15.12 -6.00 10.21
C LEU A 4 -14.01 -5.16 10.86
N PHE A 5 -13.60 -5.64 12.04
CA PHE A 5 -12.43 -5.23 12.84
C PHE A 5 -12.47 -3.84 13.47
N ASP A 6 -13.22 -3.74 14.57
CA ASP A 6 -13.14 -2.66 15.55
C ASP A 6 -11.92 -2.85 16.49
N ILE A 7 -10.78 -3.26 15.92
CA ILE A 7 -9.54 -3.41 16.70
C ILE A 7 -8.85 -2.05 16.69
N SER A 8 -8.75 -1.45 17.88
CA SER A 8 -7.97 -0.22 18.09
C SER A 8 -6.57 -0.36 17.45
N PRO A 9 -6.18 0.54 16.51
CA PRO A 9 -4.91 0.48 15.79
C PRO A 9 -3.69 0.33 16.70
N ASN A 10 -3.77 0.88 17.91
CA ASN A 10 -2.71 0.81 18.91
C ASN A 10 -2.54 -0.58 19.54
N TYR A 11 -3.65 -1.31 19.76
CA TYR A 11 -3.61 -2.66 20.32
C TYR A 11 -3.03 -3.66 19.31
N LEU A 12 -3.48 -3.58 18.06
CA LEU A 12 -3.00 -4.44 16.98
C LEU A 12 -1.54 -4.12 16.60
N SER A 13 -1.15 -2.84 16.59
CA SER A 13 0.23 -2.43 16.33
C SER A 13 1.22 -2.88 17.41
N SER A 14 0.81 -2.90 18.68
CA SER A 14 1.68 -3.30 19.79
C SER A 14 1.90 -4.82 19.79
N LEU A 15 0.85 -5.59 19.52
CA LEU A 15 0.92 -7.05 19.43
C LEU A 15 1.72 -7.51 18.20
N PHE A 16 1.52 -6.87 17.04
CA PHE A 16 2.20 -7.25 15.80
C PHE A 16 3.71 -6.91 15.81
N HIS A 17 4.10 -5.80 16.45
CA HIS A 17 5.52 -5.43 16.58
C HIS A 17 6.28 -6.43 17.45
N LYS A 18 5.63 -6.96 18.50
CA LYS A 18 6.21 -7.97 19.39
C LYS A 18 6.51 -9.29 18.67
N GLU A 19 5.68 -9.65 17.69
CA GLU A 19 5.81 -10.92 16.96
C GLU A 19 6.63 -10.82 15.66
N THR A 20 6.69 -9.64 15.01
CA THR A 20 7.25 -9.50 13.64
C THR A 20 8.39 -8.47 13.50
N GLY A 21 8.70 -7.71 14.56
CA GLY A 21 9.68 -6.63 14.53
C GLY A 21 9.28 -5.41 13.69
N ASN A 22 8.15 -5.44 12.98
CA ASN A 22 7.65 -4.36 12.13
C ASN A 22 6.37 -3.75 12.72
N ARG A 23 6.12 -2.46 12.43
CA ARG A 23 4.85 -1.84 12.85
C ARG A 23 3.71 -2.33 11.96
N PHE A 24 2.61 -2.81 12.54
CA PHE A 24 1.42 -3.31 11.83
C PHE A 24 0.94 -2.36 10.71
N VAL A 25 0.99 -1.06 10.99
CA VAL A 25 0.59 -0.01 10.05
C VAL A 25 1.43 -0.01 8.77
N GLU A 26 2.73 -0.28 8.88
CA GLU A 26 3.65 -0.35 7.74
C GLU A 26 3.39 -1.59 6.89
N TYR A 27 3.08 -2.72 7.54
CA TYR A 27 2.73 -3.96 6.85
C TYR A 27 1.42 -3.81 6.06
N VAL A 28 0.38 -3.24 6.67
CA VAL A 28 -0.88 -2.96 5.98
C VAL A 28 -0.67 -1.96 4.84
N ALA A 29 0.15 -0.92 5.05
CA ALA A 29 0.49 0.02 4.00
C ALA A 29 1.18 -0.68 2.82
N GLU A 30 2.13 -1.59 3.07
CA GLU A 30 2.80 -2.37 2.04
C GLU A 30 1.82 -3.24 1.24
N LEU A 31 0.92 -3.97 1.91
CA LEU A 31 -0.10 -4.77 1.22
C LEU A 31 -1.01 -3.91 0.35
N ARG A 32 -1.46 -2.77 0.86
CA ARG A 32 -2.28 -1.81 0.09
C ARG A 32 -1.55 -1.28 -1.13
N MET A 33 -0.25 -0.97 -1.00
CA MET A 33 0.56 -0.46 -2.11
C MET A 33 0.78 -1.51 -3.20
N LYS A 34 1.03 -2.77 -2.83
CA LYS A 34 1.12 -3.89 -3.79
C LYS A 34 -0.17 -4.07 -4.59
N GLU A 35 -1.31 -4.01 -3.92
CA GLU A 35 -2.60 -4.11 -4.61
C GLU A 35 -2.88 -2.87 -5.48
N ALA A 36 -2.51 -1.67 -5.03
CA ALA A 36 -2.62 -0.47 -5.84
C ALA A 36 -1.80 -0.55 -7.13
N GLN A 37 -0.55 -1.03 -7.02
CA GLN A 37 0.33 -1.26 -8.17
C GLN A 37 -0.33 -2.20 -9.19
N ARG A 38 -0.87 -3.33 -8.71
CA ARG A 38 -1.58 -4.30 -9.54
C ARG A 38 -2.77 -3.67 -10.25
N LEU A 39 -3.61 -2.94 -9.53
CA LEU A 39 -4.81 -2.29 -10.07
C LEU A 39 -4.47 -1.20 -11.10
N LEU A 40 -3.41 -0.42 -10.89
CA LEU A 40 -3.01 0.65 -11.81
C LEU A 40 -2.55 0.13 -13.17
N VAL A 41 -2.03 -1.09 -13.24
CA VAL A 41 -1.55 -1.71 -14.49
C VAL A 41 -2.62 -2.59 -15.12
N ALA A 42 -3.34 -3.37 -14.31
CA ALA A 42 -4.28 -4.38 -14.78
C ALA A 42 -5.69 -3.84 -15.10
N THR A 43 -5.98 -2.58 -14.76
CA THR A 43 -7.32 -2.00 -14.94
C THR A 43 -7.26 -0.57 -15.47
N ASP A 44 -8.37 -0.07 -16.00
CA ASP A 44 -8.48 1.32 -16.44
C ASP A 44 -9.00 2.27 -15.35
N LEU A 45 -9.11 1.80 -14.10
CA LEU A 45 -9.57 2.59 -12.96
C LEU A 45 -8.75 3.87 -12.77
N SER A 46 -9.44 4.97 -12.48
CA SER A 46 -8.79 6.22 -12.10
C SER A 46 -7.98 6.06 -10.81
N VAL A 47 -6.99 6.92 -10.61
CA VAL A 47 -6.17 6.96 -9.38
C VAL A 47 -7.06 7.11 -8.13
N HIS A 48 -8.15 7.86 -8.24
CA HIS A 48 -9.13 8.04 -7.17
C HIS A 48 -9.91 6.75 -6.86
N GLU A 49 -10.31 5.98 -7.87
CA GLU A 49 -10.99 4.69 -7.66
C GLU A 49 -10.05 3.64 -7.06
N VAL A 50 -8.79 3.60 -7.52
CA VAL A 50 -7.77 2.72 -6.92
C VAL A 50 -7.56 3.10 -5.45
N THR A 51 -7.45 4.39 -5.13
CA THR A 51 -7.33 4.90 -3.75
C THR A 51 -8.43 4.35 -2.85
N ARG A 52 -9.69 4.42 -3.31
CA ARG A 52 -10.85 3.90 -2.59
C ARG A 52 -10.81 2.38 -2.45
N LYS A 53 -10.43 1.66 -3.51
CA LYS A 53 -10.35 0.19 -3.51
C LYS A 53 -9.30 -0.35 -2.53
N VAL A 54 -8.19 0.35 -2.36
CA VAL A 54 -7.15 -0.03 -1.38
C VAL A 54 -7.43 0.48 0.04
N GLY A 55 -8.63 1.01 0.29
CA GLY A 55 -9.11 1.41 1.61
C GLY A 55 -8.54 2.73 2.12
N LEU A 56 -8.21 3.65 1.20
CA LEU A 56 -7.80 5.03 1.53
C LEU A 56 -8.86 6.03 1.06
N TYR A 57 -9.00 7.13 1.80
CA TYR A 57 -9.99 8.18 1.51
C TYR A 57 -9.40 9.39 0.78
N SER A 58 -8.10 9.65 0.95
CA SER A 58 -7.43 10.80 0.36
C SER A 58 -6.50 10.37 -0.76
N THR A 59 -6.83 10.78 -1.99
CA THR A 59 -5.97 10.57 -3.18
C THR A 59 -4.60 11.23 -2.98
N SER A 60 -4.54 12.40 -2.33
CA SER A 60 -3.28 13.08 -2.06
C SER A 60 -2.39 12.29 -1.09
N HIS A 61 -2.98 11.70 -0.04
CA HIS A 61 -2.25 10.82 0.88
C HIS A 61 -1.77 9.55 0.16
N PHE A 62 -2.65 8.93 -0.64
CA PHE A 62 -2.30 7.79 -1.47
C PHE A 62 -1.14 8.09 -2.41
N SER A 63 -1.19 9.17 -3.17
CA SER A 63 -0.12 9.53 -4.11
C SER A 63 1.22 9.73 -3.43
N LYS A 64 1.26 10.42 -2.28
CA LYS A 64 2.48 10.58 -1.49
C LYS A 64 3.04 9.23 -1.01
N LEU A 65 2.17 8.36 -0.52
CA LEU A 65 2.55 7.03 -0.05
C LEU A 65 3.05 6.16 -1.22
N PHE A 66 2.34 6.14 -2.34
CA PHE A 66 2.71 5.37 -3.51
C PHE A 66 4.07 5.80 -4.07
N THR A 67 4.32 7.12 -4.20
CA THR A 67 5.63 7.65 -4.61
C THR A 67 6.73 7.29 -3.62
N LYS A 68 6.43 7.26 -2.31
CA LYS A 68 7.41 6.78 -1.32
C LYS A 68 7.79 5.31 -1.52
N TYR A 69 6.85 4.46 -1.93
CA TYR A 69 7.10 3.04 -2.15
C TYR A 69 7.75 2.73 -3.50
N TYR A 70 7.37 3.44 -4.57
CA TYR A 70 7.71 3.09 -5.95
C TYR A 70 8.52 4.15 -6.70
N GLY A 71 8.84 5.28 -6.06
CA GLY A 71 9.67 6.35 -6.63
C GLY A 71 8.98 7.22 -7.68
N VAL A 72 7.80 6.84 -8.17
CA VAL A 72 7.05 7.57 -9.20
C VAL A 72 5.61 7.83 -8.78
N SER A 73 4.94 8.77 -9.44
CA SER A 73 3.53 9.06 -9.13
C SER A 73 2.60 7.94 -9.63
N PRO A 74 1.45 7.68 -8.98
CA PRO A 74 0.49 6.68 -9.47
C PRO A 74 0.02 6.93 -10.91
N GLN A 75 -0.13 8.20 -11.28
CA GLN A 75 -0.60 8.60 -12.60
C GLN A 75 0.46 8.33 -13.68
N GLU A 76 1.73 8.56 -13.35
CA GLU A 76 2.86 8.23 -14.22
C GLU A 76 3.03 6.71 -14.33
N TYR A 77 2.94 5.99 -13.22
CA TYR A 77 2.97 4.53 -13.18
C TYR A 77 1.87 3.90 -14.06
N LYS A 78 0.66 4.46 -14.02
CA LYS A 78 -0.46 4.04 -14.88
C LYS A 78 -0.19 4.30 -16.37
N LYS A 79 0.46 5.42 -16.71
CA LYS A 79 0.75 5.78 -18.11
C LYS A 79 1.79 4.86 -18.73
N THR A 80 2.80 4.47 -17.98
CA THR A 80 3.86 3.60 -18.50
C THR A 80 3.39 2.16 -18.67
N ARG A 81 2.35 1.69 -17.96
CA ARG A 81 1.84 0.29 -17.95
C ARG A 81 2.94 -0.78 -17.89
N SER A 82 4.13 -0.42 -17.43
CA SER A 82 5.28 -1.29 -17.34
C SER A 82 5.44 -1.72 -15.89
N PRO A 83 5.45 -3.03 -15.58
CA PRO A 83 5.79 -3.50 -14.25
C PRO A 83 7.28 -3.19 -14.00
N MET A 84 7.56 -2.02 -13.43
CA MET A 84 8.90 -1.72 -12.92
C MET A 84 9.12 -2.54 -11.65
N GLU A 85 9.99 -3.55 -11.73
CA GLU A 85 10.34 -4.48 -10.63
C GLU A 85 11.20 -3.83 -9.52
N ASN A 86 11.46 -2.52 -9.59
CA ASN A 86 12.32 -1.84 -8.63
C ASN A 86 11.53 -1.36 -7.41
N ASN A 87 11.27 -2.29 -6.49
CA ASN A 87 10.77 -1.95 -5.16
C ASN A 87 11.92 -2.00 -4.14
N PRO A 88 12.61 -0.87 -3.85
CA PRO A 88 13.72 -0.83 -2.90
C PRO A 88 13.31 -1.15 -1.46
N LEU A 89 12.00 -1.11 -1.12
CA LEU A 89 11.50 -1.46 0.20
C LEU A 89 11.14 -2.95 0.35
N LEU A 90 11.00 -3.70 -0.75
CA LEU A 90 10.77 -5.14 -0.71
C LEU A 90 12.05 -5.96 -0.58
N SER A 91 13.20 -5.45 -1.06
CA SER A 91 14.46 -6.22 -0.99
C SER A 91 15.06 -6.29 0.42
N LEU A 92 14.63 -5.41 1.33
CA LEU A 92 15.18 -5.34 2.71
C LEU A 92 14.52 -6.31 3.71
N LYS A 93 13.44 -7.02 3.36
CA LYS A 93 12.72 -7.94 4.28
C LYS A 93 12.88 -9.44 3.98
N SER A 94 13.73 -9.81 3.03
CA SER A 94 13.99 -11.22 2.67
C SER A 94 15.17 -11.85 3.44
N ARG A 95 15.70 -11.19 4.47
CA ARG A 95 16.73 -11.76 5.35
C ARG A 95 16.15 -11.97 6.74
N GLN A 96 15.46 -13.11 6.89
CA GLN A 96 15.69 -13.94 8.07
C GLN A 96 17.08 -14.57 7.92
#